data_AF-A0A950FJJ2-F1
#
_entry.id   AF-A0A950FJJ2-F1
#
_cell.length_a   1.000
_cell.length_b   1.000
_cell.length_c   1.000
_cell.angle_alpha   90.00
_cell.angle_beta   90.00
_cell.angle_gamma   90.00
#
_symmetry.space_group_name_H-M   'P 1'
#
loop_
_entity.id
_entity.type
_entity.pdbx_description
1 polymer ?
#
loop_
_entity_poly.entity_id
_entity_poly.type
_entity_poly.pdbx_seq_one_letter_code
_entity_poly.pdbx_strand_id
1 'polypeptide(L)'
;RFADESYFQGMVPALRYFDPATHRYPNLPCYLIFDQNYAAAYSFAGRPAGAEIPEWVAQAEDPRALAAKLGVNADGLAATIRCFNDFCRIGADKDFRRGELAWRLAHDSTLPTGHNPSIGPLDKPPFYGIELGLAGGSSAGVLTDENAQVLNPHGKPLPGLYAIGNTAAKVEFGAGYQAGLTLASGMTFAYLAVAHMLKASTPFNRGT
;
A
#
# COMPACT_ATOMS: atom_id res chain seq x y z
N ARG A 1 -10.77 -6.18 -12.91
CA ARG A 1 -10.02 -6.31 -11.63
C ARG A 1 -8.78 -7.16 -11.88
N PHE A 2 -7.73 -7.04 -11.06
CA PHE A 2 -6.45 -7.74 -11.29
C PHE A 2 -5.77 -8.26 -10.02
N ALA A 3 -6.30 -7.97 -8.83
CA ALA A 3 -5.77 -8.42 -7.55
C ALA A 3 -6.82 -8.34 -6.42
N ASP A 4 -6.51 -8.92 -5.26
CA ASP A 4 -7.21 -8.70 -4.00
C ASP A 4 -6.83 -7.32 -3.43
N GLU A 5 -7.78 -6.38 -3.43
CA GLU A 5 -7.55 -4.99 -3.00
C GLU A 5 -7.34 -4.86 -1.48
N SER A 6 -7.64 -5.89 -0.70
CA SER A 6 -7.44 -5.89 0.76
C SER A 6 -5.99 -6.16 1.17
N TYR A 7 -5.11 -6.53 0.24
CA TYR A 7 -3.76 -6.98 0.57
C TYR A 7 -2.66 -6.44 -0.34
N PHE A 8 -1.83 -5.56 0.22
CA PHE A 8 -0.76 -4.89 -0.52
C PHE A 8 0.27 -5.85 -1.13
N GLN A 9 0.59 -6.99 -0.50
CA GLN A 9 1.58 -7.92 -1.09
C GLN A 9 1.02 -8.70 -2.29
N GLY A 10 -0.30 -8.74 -2.47
CA GLY A 10 -0.92 -9.23 -3.71
C GLY A 10 -0.99 -8.12 -4.77
N MET A 11 -1.36 -6.91 -4.34
CA MET A 11 -1.55 -5.77 -5.23
C MET A 11 -0.24 -5.23 -5.83
N VAL A 12 0.84 -5.11 -5.04
CA VAL A 12 2.11 -4.52 -5.51
C VAL A 12 2.76 -5.34 -6.63
N PRO A 13 2.88 -6.68 -6.55
CA PRO A 13 3.39 -7.48 -7.67
C PRO A 13 2.52 -7.35 -8.93
N ALA A 14 1.19 -7.33 -8.78
CA ALA A 14 0.29 -7.18 -9.92
C ALA A 14 0.46 -5.82 -10.62
N LEU A 15 0.66 -4.74 -9.87
CA LEU A 15 0.93 -3.41 -10.43
C LEU A 15 2.31 -3.31 -11.09
N ARG A 16 3.29 -4.07 -10.61
CA ARG A 16 4.66 -4.12 -11.16
C ARG A 16 4.84 -5.14 -12.28
N TYR A 17 3.82 -5.94 -12.60
CA TYR A 17 3.87 -6.88 -13.69
C TYR A 17 4.10 -6.13 -15.01
N PHE A 18 5.24 -6.40 -15.65
CA PHE A 18 5.58 -5.83 -16.94
C PHE A 18 5.34 -6.89 -18.01
N ASP A 19 4.49 -6.59 -18.98
CA ASP A 19 4.24 -7.46 -20.12
C ASP A 19 5.30 -7.22 -21.21
N PRO A 20 6.20 -8.19 -21.45
CA PRO A 20 7.25 -8.05 -22.46
C PRO A 20 6.73 -8.19 -23.90
N ALA A 21 5.50 -8.63 -24.13
CA ALA A 21 4.93 -8.67 -25.48
C ALA A 21 4.42 -7.29 -25.91
N THR A 22 3.79 -6.55 -24.99
CA THR A 22 3.22 -5.22 -25.27
C THR A 22 4.10 -4.07 -24.81
N HIS A 23 5.20 -4.36 -24.11
CA HIS A 23 6.11 -3.39 -23.49
C HIS A 23 5.38 -2.41 -22.55
N ARG A 24 4.42 -2.90 -21.77
CA ARG A 24 3.55 -2.09 -20.92
C ARG A 24 3.35 -2.74 -19.56
N TYR A 25 2.96 -1.91 -18.58
CA TYR A 25 2.35 -2.37 -17.34
C TYR A 25 0.84 -2.46 -17.57
N PRO A 26 0.25 -3.65 -17.77
CA PRO A 26 -1.15 -3.78 -18.16
C PRO A 26 -2.13 -3.29 -17.10
N ASN A 27 -1.67 -3.20 -15.85
CA ASN A 27 -2.47 -2.74 -14.71
C ASN A 27 -2.23 -1.26 -14.38
N LEU A 28 -1.54 -0.49 -15.24
CA LEU A 28 -1.34 0.96 -15.06
C LEU A 28 -1.85 1.74 -16.28
N PRO A 29 -2.59 2.85 -16.09
CA PRO A 29 -3.09 3.35 -14.80
C PRO A 29 -4.13 2.41 -14.17
N CYS A 30 -4.28 2.46 -12.84
CA CYS A 30 -5.35 1.75 -12.12
C CYS A 30 -6.24 2.72 -11.37
N TYR A 31 -7.47 2.31 -11.10
CA TYR A 31 -8.50 3.16 -10.52
C TYR A 31 -9.12 2.50 -9.29
N LEU A 32 -9.30 3.28 -8.23
CA LEU A 32 -10.18 2.93 -7.13
C LEU A 32 -11.60 3.33 -7.53
N ILE A 33 -12.52 2.36 -7.48
CA ILE A 33 -13.95 2.55 -7.74
C ILE A 33 -14.72 2.28 -6.45
N PHE A 34 -15.59 3.20 -6.06
CA PHE A 34 -16.45 3.08 -4.89
C PHE A 34 -17.79 3.79 -5.13
N ASP A 35 -18.75 3.64 -4.23
CA ASP A 35 -20.10 4.19 -4.40
C ASP A 35 -20.55 4.99 -3.17
N GLN A 36 -21.81 5.42 -3.16
CA GLN A 36 -22.37 6.20 -2.07
C GLN A 36 -22.51 5.41 -0.77
N ASN A 37 -22.58 4.07 -0.79
CA ASN A 37 -22.54 3.26 0.42
C ASN A 37 -21.18 3.40 1.10
N TYR A 38 -20.09 3.29 0.33
CA TYR A 38 -18.74 3.48 0.86
C TYR A 38 -18.54 4.89 1.41
N ALA A 39 -18.92 5.92 0.64
CA ALA A 39 -18.79 7.31 1.03
C ALA A 39 -19.54 7.65 2.34
N ALA A 40 -20.69 7.01 2.58
CA ALA A 40 -21.47 7.19 3.80
C ALA A 40 -20.87 6.48 5.02
N ALA A 41 -20.19 5.34 4.81
CA ALA A 41 -19.74 4.47 5.90
C ALA A 41 -18.27 4.66 6.30
N TYR A 42 -17.41 5.10 5.37
CA TYR A 42 -15.96 5.11 5.58
C TYR A 42 -15.35 6.49 5.33
N SER A 43 -14.24 6.77 6.01
CA SER A 43 -13.44 7.96 5.74
C SER A 43 -12.78 7.88 4.38
N PHE A 44 -12.68 9.02 3.69
CA PHE A 44 -12.03 9.12 2.40
C PHE A 44 -11.21 10.41 2.30
N ALA A 45 -9.99 10.33 1.79
CA ALA A 45 -9.10 11.47 1.59
C ALA A 45 -8.94 12.40 2.81
N GLY A 46 -8.82 11.80 4.01
CA GLY A 46 -8.69 12.56 5.28
C GLY A 46 -9.99 13.19 5.78
N ARG A 47 -11.13 12.93 5.14
CA ARG A 47 -12.47 13.39 5.55
C ARG A 47 -13.21 12.28 6.30
N PRO A 48 -14.05 12.61 7.30
CA PRO A 48 -14.84 11.62 8.03
C PRO A 48 -15.90 10.97 7.13
N ALA A 49 -16.45 9.84 7.58
CA ALA A 49 -17.55 9.15 6.90
C ALA A 49 -18.76 10.09 6.71
N GLY A 50 -19.39 10.02 5.54
CA GLY A 50 -20.54 10.86 5.17
C GLY A 50 -20.20 12.30 4.80
N ALA A 51 -18.92 12.70 4.86
CA ALA A 51 -18.49 13.99 4.32
C ALA A 51 -18.63 14.01 2.79
N GLU A 52 -18.78 15.23 2.24
CA GLU A 52 -18.81 15.43 0.80
C GLU A 52 -17.52 14.93 0.14
N ILE A 53 -17.68 14.21 -0.97
CA ILE A 53 -16.55 13.69 -1.76
C ILE A 53 -15.86 14.86 -2.48
N PRO A 54 -14.53 14.96 -2.47
CA PRO A 54 -13.83 16.06 -3.13
C PRO A 54 -14.13 16.17 -4.63
N GLU A 55 -14.24 17.39 -5.15
CA GLU A 55 -14.56 17.68 -6.56
C GLU A 55 -13.60 17.07 -7.58
N TRP A 56 -12.36 16.76 -7.17
CA TRP A 56 -11.35 16.12 -8.02
C TRP A 56 -11.60 14.61 -8.22
N VAL A 57 -12.54 14.01 -7.49
CA VAL A 57 -12.96 12.62 -7.69
C VAL A 57 -14.00 12.59 -8.82
N ALA A 58 -13.79 11.76 -9.83
CA ALA A 58 -14.79 11.58 -10.87
C ALA A 58 -16.04 10.93 -10.26
N GLN A 59 -17.21 11.52 -10.50
CA GLN A 59 -18.48 10.98 -10.02
C GLN A 59 -19.52 10.88 -11.14
N ALA A 60 -20.39 9.86 -11.12
CA ALA A 60 -21.51 9.74 -12.05
C ALA A 60 -22.64 8.88 -11.46
N GLU A 61 -23.87 9.07 -11.94
CA GLU A 61 -25.05 8.27 -11.53
C GLU A 61 -25.04 6.84 -12.11
N ASP A 62 -24.17 6.56 -13.07
CA ASP A 62 -24.12 5.28 -13.79
C ASP A 62 -22.66 4.84 -14.04
N PRO A 63 -22.34 3.55 -13.92
CA PRO A 63 -21.00 3.03 -14.18
C PRO A 63 -20.42 3.32 -15.57
N ARG A 64 -21.23 3.34 -16.63
CA ARG A 64 -20.76 3.65 -17.98
C ARG A 64 -20.42 5.13 -18.10
N ALA A 65 -21.23 5.99 -17.49
CA ALA A 65 -20.93 7.42 -17.39
C ALA A 65 -19.66 7.69 -16.56
N LEU A 66 -19.45 6.94 -15.47
CA LEU A 66 -18.20 7.01 -14.70
C LEU A 66 -17.01 6.58 -15.55
N ALA A 67 -17.11 5.46 -16.28
CA ALA A 67 -16.05 4.97 -17.16
C ALA A 67 -15.66 6.00 -18.22
N ALA A 68 -16.64 6.69 -18.80
CA ALA A 68 -16.39 7.75 -19.77
C ALA A 68 -15.58 8.90 -19.15
N LYS A 69 -15.87 9.30 -17.90
CA LYS A 69 -15.10 10.32 -17.18
C LYS A 69 -13.67 9.88 -16.85
N LEU A 70 -13.48 8.59 -16.58
CA LEU A 70 -12.17 8.00 -16.26
C LEU A 70 -11.34 7.63 -17.50
N GLY A 71 -11.93 7.63 -18.69
CA GLY A 71 -11.26 7.20 -19.92
C GLY A 71 -11.05 5.68 -20.02
N VAL A 72 -11.86 4.88 -19.32
CA VAL A 72 -11.79 3.40 -19.34
C VAL A 72 -12.96 2.80 -20.14
N ASN A 73 -12.87 1.50 -20.46
CA ASN A 73 -13.92 0.82 -21.22
C ASN A 73 -15.25 0.76 -20.43
N ALA A 74 -16.31 1.36 -20.99
CA ALA A 74 -17.61 1.48 -20.33
C ALA A 74 -18.32 0.14 -20.08
N ASP A 75 -18.33 -0.75 -21.09
CA ASP A 75 -18.91 -2.09 -20.95
C ASP A 75 -18.14 -2.93 -19.92
N GLY A 76 -16.81 -2.80 -19.93
CA GLY A 76 -15.89 -3.50 -19.04
C GLY A 76 -16.05 -3.08 -17.59
N LEU A 77 -16.17 -1.77 -17.31
CA LEU A 77 -16.42 -1.30 -15.95
C LEU A 77 -17.80 -1.76 -15.44
N ALA A 78 -18.85 -1.57 -16.25
CA ALA A 78 -20.19 -2.00 -15.88
C ALA A 78 -20.28 -3.53 -15.65
N ALA A 79 -19.62 -4.33 -16.49
CA ALA A 79 -19.54 -5.77 -16.31
C ALA A 79 -18.74 -6.16 -15.06
N THR A 80 -17.65 -5.46 -14.77
CA THR A 80 -16.83 -5.68 -13.57
C THR A 80 -17.63 -5.42 -12.30
N ILE A 81 -18.35 -4.29 -12.22
CA ILE A 81 -19.19 -3.95 -11.06
C ILE A 81 -20.31 -4.99 -10.88
N ARG A 82 -20.99 -5.39 -11.96
CA ARG A 82 -22.02 -6.43 -11.89
C ARG A 82 -21.47 -7.76 -11.34
N CYS A 83 -20.34 -8.22 -11.87
CA CYS A 83 -19.68 -9.44 -11.42
C CYS A 83 -19.27 -9.36 -9.94
N PHE A 84 -18.72 -8.21 -9.52
CA PHE A 84 -18.34 -7.98 -8.13
C PHE A 84 -19.56 -7.98 -7.20
N ASN A 85 -20.67 -7.36 -7.60
CA ASN A 85 -21.91 -7.39 -6.82
C ASN A 85 -22.49 -8.80 -6.68
N ASP A 86 -22.35 -9.64 -7.71
CA ASP A 86 -22.70 -11.07 -7.61
C ASP A 86 -21.84 -11.79 -6.56
N PHE A 87 -20.55 -11.46 -6.46
CA PHE A 87 -19.65 -11.97 -5.42
C PHE A 87 -20.05 -11.49 -4.02
N CYS A 88 -20.42 -10.21 -3.87
CA CYS A 88 -20.93 -9.67 -2.62
C CYS A 88 -22.19 -10.41 -2.15
N ARG A 89 -23.11 -10.70 -3.07
CA ARG A 89 -24.35 -11.43 -2.76
C ARG A 89 -24.10 -12.84 -2.24
N ILE A 90 -23.07 -13.53 -2.73
CA ILE A 90 -22.71 -14.88 -2.26
C ILE A 90 -21.71 -14.88 -1.10
N GLY A 91 -21.14 -13.72 -0.74
CA GLY A 91 -20.15 -13.60 0.33
C GLY A 91 -18.72 -14.04 -0.04
N ALA A 92 -18.43 -14.28 -1.33
CA ALA A 92 -17.17 -14.85 -1.78
C ALA A 92 -16.68 -14.25 -3.11
N ASP A 93 -15.49 -13.67 -3.10
CA ASP A 93 -14.80 -13.18 -4.29
C ASP A 93 -14.10 -14.33 -5.01
N LYS A 94 -14.71 -14.83 -6.09
CA LYS A 94 -14.19 -15.99 -6.83
C LYS A 94 -12.96 -15.69 -7.67
N ASP A 95 -12.73 -14.42 -7.98
CA ASP A 95 -11.61 -14.03 -8.85
C ASP A 95 -10.31 -13.93 -8.04
N PHE A 96 -10.37 -13.29 -6.86
CA PHE A 96 -9.16 -12.96 -6.09
C PHE A 96 -9.22 -13.37 -4.62
N ARG A 97 -10.28 -14.04 -4.17
CA ARG A 97 -10.40 -14.60 -2.81
C ARG A 97 -10.31 -13.54 -1.70
N ARG A 98 -10.74 -12.32 -2.01
CA ARG A 98 -10.82 -11.19 -1.07
C ARG A 98 -11.69 -11.56 0.14
N GLY A 99 -11.13 -11.37 1.34
CA GLY A 99 -11.82 -11.67 2.59
C GLY A 99 -11.90 -13.16 2.97
N GLU A 100 -11.10 -14.05 2.37
CA GLU A 100 -11.04 -15.47 2.81
C GLU A 100 -10.05 -15.73 3.96
N LEU A 101 -9.06 -14.86 4.13
CA LEU A 101 -8.02 -15.04 5.15
C LEU A 101 -8.38 -14.27 6.42
N ALA A 102 -8.50 -14.97 7.55
CA ALA A 102 -8.95 -14.40 8.82
C ALA A 102 -8.13 -13.17 9.26
N TRP A 103 -6.82 -13.15 9.04
CA TRP A 103 -5.95 -12.02 9.37
C TRP A 103 -5.99 -10.85 8.36
N ARG A 104 -6.81 -10.95 7.30
CA ARG A 104 -7.04 -9.90 6.30
C ARG A 104 -8.47 -9.37 6.31
N LEU A 105 -9.32 -9.88 7.20
CA LEU A 105 -10.68 -9.41 7.29
C LEU A 105 -10.71 -7.95 7.72
N ALA A 106 -11.47 -7.14 7.00
CA ALA A 106 -11.87 -5.85 7.52
C ALA A 106 -12.59 -6.04 8.86
N HIS A 107 -12.30 -5.17 9.83
CA HIS A 107 -13.01 -5.15 11.09
C HIS A 107 -14.22 -4.25 10.97
N ASP A 108 -15.39 -4.85 10.76
CA ASP A 108 -16.67 -4.16 10.81
C ASP A 108 -17.60 -4.88 11.79
N SER A 109 -17.74 -4.31 12.98
CA SER A 109 -18.60 -4.84 14.04
C SER A 109 -20.08 -4.58 13.81
N THR A 110 -20.44 -3.84 12.76
CA THR A 110 -21.84 -3.53 12.41
C THR A 110 -22.46 -4.55 11.47
N LEU A 111 -21.65 -5.39 10.83
CA LEU A 111 -22.13 -6.42 9.93
C LEU A 111 -22.69 -7.63 10.69
N PRO A 112 -23.77 -8.26 10.18
CA PRO A 112 -24.32 -9.46 10.80
C PRO A 112 -23.31 -10.61 10.79
N THR A 113 -23.35 -11.44 11.82
CA THR A 113 -22.53 -12.65 11.94
C THR A 113 -22.69 -13.53 10.69
N GLY A 114 -21.57 -13.92 10.08
CA GLY A 114 -21.54 -14.77 8.89
C GLY A 114 -21.43 -14.03 7.54
N HIS A 115 -21.49 -12.70 7.55
CA HIS A 115 -21.16 -11.89 6.37
C HIS A 115 -19.64 -11.72 6.22
N ASN A 116 -19.15 -11.68 4.98
CA ASN A 116 -17.76 -11.36 4.70
C ASN A 116 -17.56 -9.84 4.82
N PRO A 117 -16.85 -9.34 5.85
CA PRO A 117 -16.73 -7.92 6.10
C PRO A 117 -15.83 -7.19 5.10
N SER A 118 -15.12 -7.92 4.25
CA SER A 118 -14.15 -7.35 3.32
C SER A 118 -14.76 -7.05 1.95
N ILE A 119 -16.00 -7.45 1.68
CA ILE A 119 -16.69 -7.21 0.40
C ILE A 119 -18.08 -6.62 0.64
N GLY A 120 -18.44 -5.61 -0.14
CA GLY A 120 -19.74 -4.93 -0.08
C GLY A 120 -20.15 -4.47 -1.47
N PRO A 121 -21.45 -4.47 -1.79
CA PRO A 121 -21.93 -4.16 -3.13
C PRO A 121 -21.64 -2.70 -3.50
N LEU A 122 -21.40 -2.49 -4.80
CA LEU A 122 -21.36 -1.19 -5.45
C LEU A 122 -22.67 -1.00 -6.23
N ASP A 123 -23.72 -0.57 -5.54
CA ASP A 123 -25.09 -0.54 -6.07
C ASP A 123 -25.84 0.77 -5.80
N LYS A 124 -25.22 1.71 -5.07
CA LYS A 124 -25.86 2.98 -4.70
C LYS A 124 -25.15 4.16 -5.36
N PRO A 125 -25.75 4.79 -6.39
CA PRO A 125 -25.19 6.00 -6.96
C PRO A 125 -25.20 7.18 -5.95
N PRO A 126 -24.35 8.20 -6.15
CA PRO A 126 -23.35 8.31 -7.21
C PRO A 126 -22.22 7.28 -7.09
N PHE A 127 -21.67 6.87 -8.23
CA PHE A 127 -20.45 6.07 -8.33
C PHE A 127 -19.25 7.00 -8.47
N TYR A 128 -18.17 6.67 -7.78
CA TYR A 128 -16.96 7.47 -7.68
C TYR A 128 -15.75 6.70 -8.22
N GLY A 129 -14.81 7.45 -8.80
CA GLY A 129 -13.58 6.91 -9.37
C GLY A 129 -12.41 7.86 -9.25
N ILE A 130 -11.24 7.31 -8.89
CA ILE A 130 -9.98 8.05 -8.83
C ILE A 130 -8.85 7.18 -9.36
N GLU A 131 -7.96 7.76 -10.16
CA GLU A 131 -6.70 7.12 -10.53
C GLU A 131 -5.79 6.99 -9.30
N LEU A 132 -5.22 5.82 -9.10
CA LEU A 132 -4.24 5.57 -8.05
C LEU A 132 -2.83 5.69 -8.62
N GLY A 133 -2.08 6.66 -8.11
CA GLY A 133 -0.65 6.76 -8.35
C GLY A 133 0.14 5.73 -7.56
N LEU A 134 1.24 5.25 -8.14
CA LEU A 134 2.20 4.44 -7.40
C LEU A 134 3.00 5.32 -6.44
N ALA A 135 2.88 5.05 -5.15
CA ALA A 135 3.74 5.60 -4.11
C ALA A 135 4.61 4.49 -3.51
N GLY A 136 5.84 4.81 -3.15
CA GLY A 136 6.77 3.84 -2.57
C GLY A 136 7.92 4.49 -1.83
N GLY A 137 8.64 3.68 -1.05
CA GLY A 137 9.89 4.06 -0.39
C GLY A 137 11.09 3.40 -1.06
N SER A 138 12.29 3.96 -0.84
CA SER A 138 13.53 3.35 -1.31
C SER A 138 13.77 2.00 -0.62
N SER A 139 14.10 0.98 -1.43
CA SER A 139 14.69 -0.27 -0.95
C SER A 139 16.21 -0.29 -1.02
N ALA A 140 16.81 0.75 -1.62
CA ALA A 140 18.25 0.94 -1.68
C ALA A 140 18.73 1.85 -0.54
N GLY A 141 19.98 1.68 -0.15
CA GLY A 141 20.65 2.49 0.85
C GLY A 141 22.13 2.14 0.95
N VAL A 142 22.84 2.83 1.84
CA VAL A 142 24.26 2.52 2.11
C VAL A 142 24.36 1.27 2.98
N LEU A 143 25.31 0.39 2.68
CA LEU A 143 25.55 -0.79 3.52
C LEU A 143 26.06 -0.36 4.89
N THR A 144 25.56 -1.02 5.93
CA THR A 144 26.00 -0.81 7.30
C THR A 144 26.29 -2.14 7.99
N ASP A 145 27.14 -2.10 9.02
CA ASP A 145 27.33 -3.23 9.94
C ASP A 145 26.23 -3.33 11.00
N GLU A 146 26.39 -4.26 11.96
CA GLU A 146 25.46 -4.45 13.08
C GLU A 146 25.35 -3.25 14.02
N ASN A 147 26.30 -2.32 14.00
CA ASN A 147 26.31 -1.09 14.79
C ASN A 147 25.82 0.12 13.98
N ALA A 148 25.27 -0.11 12.78
CA ALA A 148 24.84 0.91 11.84
C ALA A 148 25.97 1.81 11.30
N GLN A 149 27.24 1.38 11.38
CA GLN A 149 28.35 2.10 10.77
C GLN A 149 28.34 1.90 9.26
N VAL A 150 28.55 2.96 8.49
CA VAL A 150 28.61 2.86 7.02
C VAL A 150 29.84 2.06 6.60
N LEU A 151 29.64 1.10 5.70
CA LEU A 151 30.69 0.27 5.13
C LEU A 151 31.23 0.87 3.84
N ASN A 152 32.55 0.81 3.67
CA ASN A 152 33.19 1.10 2.39
C ASN A 152 33.05 -0.09 1.41
N PRO A 153 33.46 0.06 0.13
CA PRO A 153 33.37 -1.03 -0.85
C PRO A 153 34.14 -2.31 -0.52
N HIS A 154 35.08 -2.26 0.43
CA HIS A 154 35.83 -3.42 0.94
C HIS A 154 35.19 -4.03 2.19
N GLY A 155 34.00 -3.58 2.60
CA GLY A 155 33.29 -4.07 3.77
C GLY A 155 33.90 -3.63 5.10
N LYS A 156 34.69 -2.55 5.13
CA LYS A 156 35.24 -1.98 6.38
C LYS A 156 34.40 -0.80 6.86
N PRO A 157 34.11 -0.70 8.17
CA PRO A 157 33.36 0.41 8.73
C PRO A 157 34.16 1.71 8.61
N LEU A 158 33.48 2.78 8.23
CA LEU A 158 34.02 4.13 8.16
C LEU A 158 33.89 4.80 9.55
N PRO A 159 35.00 5.19 10.20
CA PRO A 159 34.95 5.78 11.53
C PRO A 159 34.10 7.05 11.58
N GLY A 160 33.21 7.14 12.57
CA GLY A 160 32.36 8.31 12.80
C GLY A 160 31.16 8.46 11.85
N LEU A 161 31.00 7.57 10.86
CA LEU A 161 29.91 7.64 9.88
C LEU A 161 28.89 6.51 10.09
N TYR A 162 27.63 6.88 10.26
CA TYR A 162 26.53 5.96 10.55
C TYR A 162 25.33 6.26 9.65
N ALA A 163 24.53 5.25 9.33
CA ALA A 163 23.29 5.40 8.58
C ALA A 163 22.21 4.49 9.14
N ILE A 164 20.97 4.99 9.17
CA ILE A 164 19.81 4.25 9.70
C ILE A 164 18.57 4.52 8.85
N GLY A 165 17.50 3.76 9.07
CA GLY A 165 16.20 4.01 8.47
C GLY A 165 16.21 3.87 6.95
N ASN A 166 15.73 4.88 6.22
CA ASN A 166 15.68 4.83 4.75
C ASN A 166 17.02 5.18 4.08
N THR A 167 18.02 5.64 4.85
CA THR A 167 19.36 5.90 4.33
C THR A 167 20.19 4.61 4.27
N ALA A 168 19.97 3.69 5.21
CA ALA A 168 20.65 2.40 5.27
C ALA A 168 20.00 1.38 4.33
N ALA A 169 20.83 0.48 3.80
CA ALA A 169 20.36 -0.69 3.07
C ALA A 169 19.58 -1.60 4.03
N LYS A 170 18.38 -2.01 3.61
CA LYS A 170 17.46 -2.81 4.42
C LYS A 170 17.79 -4.31 4.31
N VAL A 171 18.91 -4.72 4.90
CA VAL A 171 19.41 -6.12 4.87
C VAL A 171 18.62 -7.06 5.77
N GLU A 172 17.89 -6.51 6.74
CA GLU A 172 17.06 -7.20 7.71
C GLU A 172 15.66 -7.55 7.18
N PHE A 173 15.22 -6.89 6.11
CA PHE A 173 13.94 -7.19 5.47
C PHE A 173 14.17 -8.24 4.40
N GLY A 174 13.89 -9.51 4.71
CA GLY A 174 13.96 -10.61 3.75
C GLY A 174 13.00 -10.45 2.55
N ALA A 175 11.93 -11.23 2.51
CA ALA A 175 11.07 -11.38 1.31
C ALA A 175 10.12 -10.19 0.99
N GLY A 176 10.34 -8.99 1.55
CA GLY A 176 9.58 -7.79 1.21
C GLY A 176 9.07 -6.96 2.40
N TYR A 177 8.38 -5.87 2.09
CA TYR A 177 7.87 -4.91 3.09
C TYR A 177 6.84 -5.55 4.03
N GLN A 178 6.97 -5.30 5.34
CA GLN A 178 5.93 -5.50 6.34
C GLN A 178 5.63 -4.18 7.06
N ALA A 179 4.38 -4.00 7.49
CA ALA A 179 3.98 -2.83 8.25
C ALA A 179 4.82 -2.71 9.55
N GLY A 180 5.19 -1.48 9.90
CA GLY A 180 5.95 -1.17 11.11
C GLY A 180 7.47 -1.41 11.03
N LEU A 181 7.93 -2.28 10.13
CA LEU A 181 9.34 -2.68 10.07
C LEU A 181 10.30 -1.51 9.81
N THR A 182 9.96 -0.57 8.93
CA THR A 182 10.84 0.58 8.64
C THR A 182 11.04 1.49 9.87
N LEU A 183 9.99 1.71 10.66
CA LEU A 183 10.09 2.49 11.90
C LEU A 183 10.87 1.72 12.97
N ALA A 184 10.55 0.42 13.14
CA ALA A 184 11.24 -0.44 14.09
C ALA A 184 12.75 -0.51 13.80
N SER A 185 13.13 -0.78 12.55
CA SER A 185 14.52 -0.78 12.10
C SER A 185 15.19 0.57 12.36
N GLY A 186 14.56 1.68 11.98
CA GLY A 186 15.08 3.02 12.24
C GLY A 186 15.38 3.27 13.72
N MET A 187 14.44 2.92 14.61
CA MET A 187 14.61 3.07 16.06
C MET A 187 15.68 2.14 16.63
N THR A 188 15.70 0.87 16.21
CA THR A 188 16.66 -0.13 16.68
C THR A 188 18.08 0.25 16.29
N PHE A 189 18.32 0.56 15.02
CA PHE A 189 19.66 0.93 14.56
C PHE A 189 20.08 2.31 15.05
N ALA A 190 19.16 3.25 15.31
CA ALA A 190 19.48 4.49 16.01
C ALA A 190 20.07 4.22 17.40
N TYR A 191 19.42 3.33 18.16
CA TYR A 191 19.89 2.94 19.49
C TYR A 191 21.28 2.28 19.42
N LEU A 192 21.48 1.34 18.48
CA LEU A 192 22.76 0.64 18.31
C LEU A 192 23.88 1.60 17.90
N ALA A 193 23.61 2.52 16.97
CA ALA A 193 24.56 3.53 16.53
C ALA A 193 25.05 4.38 17.73
N VAL A 194 24.11 4.92 18.52
CA VAL A 194 24.45 5.76 19.67
C VAL A 194 25.19 4.95 20.76
N ALA A 195 24.75 3.73 21.03
CA ALA A 195 25.44 2.84 21.99
C ALA A 195 26.88 2.55 21.56
N HIS A 196 27.13 2.36 20.26
CA HIS A 196 28.46 2.18 19.70
C HIS A 196 29.30 3.47 19.81
N MET A 197 28.74 4.63 19.44
CA MET A 197 29.41 5.93 19.57
C MET A 197 29.89 6.20 21.00
N LEU A 198 29.06 5.91 21.99
CA LEU A 198 29.40 6.13 23.40
C LEU A 198 30.53 5.22 23.89
N LYS A 199 30.62 3.98 23.37
CA LYS A 199 31.74 3.06 23.66
C LYS A 199 33.03 3.46 22.93
N ALA A 200 32.91 4.01 21.72
CA ALA A 200 34.05 4.44 20.90
C ALA A 200 34.61 5.81 21.32
N SER A 201 33.91 6.53 22.20
CA SER A 201 34.34 7.82 22.77
C SER A 201 35.59 7.66 23.64
N THR A 202 36.75 7.59 23.00
CA THR A 202 38.02 7.98 23.63
C THR A 202 37.99 9.51 23.74
N PRO A 203 38.39 10.14 24.86
CA PRO A 203 38.29 11.60 24.99
C PRO A 203 38.98 12.27 23.80
N PHE A 204 38.24 13.17 23.13
CA PHE A 204 38.79 14.00 22.08
C PHE A 204 39.88 14.88 22.69
N ASN A 205 41.13 14.47 22.55
CA ASN A 205 42.27 15.21 23.07
C ASN A 205 42.39 16.50 22.24
N ARG A 206 41.82 17.59 22.73
CA ARG A 206 42.09 18.92 22.18
C ARG A 206 43.55 19.22 22.52
N GLY A 207 44.43 18.91 21.57
CA GLY A 207 45.83 19.31 21.63
C GLY A 207 45.90 20.78 22.04
N THR A 208 46.65 21.04 23.09
CA THR A 208 47.00 22.39 23.55
C THR A 208 48.01 23.02 22.60
#